data_AF-A0A3D1PTW6-F1
#
_entry.id   AF-A0A3D1PTW6-F1
#
_cell.length_a   1.000
_cell.length_b   1.000
_cell.length_c   1.000
_cell.angle_alpha   90.00
_cell.angle_beta   90.00
_cell.angle_gamma   90.00
#
_symmetry.space_group_name_H-M   'P 1'
#
loop_
_entity.id
_entity.type
_entity.pdbx_description
1 polymer ?
#
loop_
_entity_poly.entity_id
_entity_poly.type
_entity_poly.pdbx_seq_one_letter_code
_entity_poly.pdbx_strand_id
1 'polypeptide(L)'
;TIINGFVSDNVDLILANATPALQAAQAGTNTIPVLGTSVTEYGVALGIDDFDGLVGTNISGTSDLAPLDEQAGIIKELFPDAKTVGLLYCSAEPNSQYQVDTVKASLEELGYTCEYYAFSDSNDLATVCQSAADASDVIYVPTDNTVANNTEIVNNICQPAGVPVVAGEEGIMSGCGVATLSISYYDLGVATGKMAAKILTGESKVEEMPIEYAPEFTKEYNPTIAEALGITIPDDYVAYEG
;
A
#
# COMPACT_ATOMS: atom_id res chain seq x y z
N THR A 1 12.83 20.82 6.94
CA THR A 1 12.06 19.56 6.85
C THR A 1 12.53 18.62 7.94
N ILE A 2 11.77 17.57 8.28
CA ILE A 2 12.17 16.57 9.29
C ILE A 2 13.55 15.99 8.94
N ILE A 3 13.78 15.65 7.67
CA ILE A 3 15.06 15.10 7.21
C ILE A 3 16.25 16.03 7.47
N ASN A 4 16.12 17.34 7.25
CA ASN A 4 17.20 18.28 7.54
C ASN A 4 17.54 18.33 9.04
N GLY A 5 16.55 18.08 9.90
CA GLY A 5 16.76 17.94 11.35
C GLY A 5 17.63 16.73 11.66
N PHE A 6 17.24 15.54 11.18
CA PHE A 6 18.01 14.30 11.37
C PHE A 6 19.45 14.40 10.84
N VAL A 7 19.65 15.02 9.68
CA VAL A 7 20.99 15.24 9.13
C VAL A 7 21.81 16.22 9.98
N SER A 8 21.19 17.30 10.47
CA SER A 8 21.89 18.29 11.32
C SER A 8 22.26 17.71 12.68
N ASP A 9 21.40 16.85 13.23
CA ASP A 9 21.61 16.17 14.51
C ASP A 9 22.60 14.99 14.37
N ASN A 10 23.00 14.64 13.15
CA ASN A 10 23.90 13.54 12.84
C ASN A 10 23.48 12.23 13.54
N VAL A 11 22.21 11.85 13.34
CA VAL A 11 21.65 10.61 13.88
C VAL A 11 22.38 9.38 13.33
N ASP A 12 22.41 8.29 14.11
CA ASP A 12 23.10 7.05 13.73
C ASP A 12 22.37 6.26 12.63
N LEU A 13 21.04 6.40 12.54
CA LEU A 13 20.19 5.74 11.56
C LEU A 13 18.88 6.50 11.39
N ILE A 14 18.33 6.52 10.17
CA ILE A 14 17.02 7.07 9.84
C ILE A 14 16.07 5.90 9.53
N LEU A 15 14.94 5.84 10.23
CA LEU A 15 13.84 4.97 9.87
C LEU A 15 12.81 5.80 9.08
N ALA A 16 12.65 5.49 7.80
CA ALA A 16 11.72 6.14 6.90
C ALA A 16 10.48 5.25 6.71
N ASN A 17 9.34 5.67 7.27
CA ASN A 17 8.08 4.94 7.10
C ASN A 17 7.31 5.51 5.90
N ALA A 18 7.01 4.64 4.94
CA ALA A 18 6.40 4.91 3.64
C ALA A 18 7.30 5.57 2.57
N THR A 19 6.91 5.37 1.30
CA THR A 19 7.61 5.86 0.10
C THR A 19 7.96 7.35 0.14
N PRO A 20 7.05 8.27 0.52
CA PRO A 20 7.39 9.70 0.57
C PRO A 20 8.48 10.03 1.60
N ALA A 21 8.50 9.32 2.75
CA ALA A 21 9.53 9.50 3.76
C ALA A 21 10.88 8.94 3.28
N LEU A 22 10.86 7.80 2.58
CA LEU A 22 12.07 7.21 1.99
C LEU A 22 12.68 8.15 0.95
N GLN A 23 11.88 8.71 0.04
CA GLN A 23 12.34 9.67 -0.96
C GLN A 23 12.87 10.95 -0.32
N ALA A 24 12.21 11.44 0.73
CA ALA A 24 12.72 12.58 1.49
C ALA A 24 14.08 12.28 2.15
N ALA A 25 14.26 11.07 2.69
CA ALA A 25 15.52 10.62 3.28
C ALA A 25 16.63 10.48 2.22
N GLN A 26 16.35 9.84 1.09
CA GLN A 26 17.24 9.71 -0.06
C GLN A 26 17.75 11.09 -0.54
N ALA A 27 16.86 12.07 -0.65
CA ALA A 27 17.22 13.42 -1.07
C ALA A 27 18.04 14.19 -0.02
N GLY A 28 17.89 13.85 1.27
CA GLY A 28 18.53 14.55 2.37
C GLY A 28 19.93 14.05 2.72
N THR A 29 20.23 12.77 2.48
CA THR A 29 21.53 12.18 2.84
C THR A 29 21.87 10.95 2.00
N ASN A 30 23.17 10.83 1.68
CA ASN A 30 23.77 9.65 1.06
C ASN A 30 24.80 8.96 1.97
N THR A 31 24.86 9.35 3.25
CA THR A 31 25.85 8.82 4.22
C THR A 31 25.24 8.20 5.46
N ILE A 32 24.15 8.77 6.00
CA ILE A 32 23.47 8.21 7.18
C ILE A 32 22.70 6.97 6.72
N PRO A 33 22.82 5.81 7.38
CA PRO A 33 22.03 4.63 7.05
C PRO A 33 20.52 4.94 7.15
N VAL A 34 19.78 4.53 6.12
CA VAL A 34 18.33 4.67 6.02
C VAL A 34 17.72 3.27 5.90
N LEU A 35 16.79 2.95 6.79
CA LEU A 35 15.89 1.81 6.61
C LEU A 35 14.51 2.33 6.25
N GLY A 36 14.00 1.90 5.10
CA GLY A 36 12.60 2.06 4.76
C GLY A 36 11.75 0.94 5.38
N THR A 37 10.50 1.26 5.66
CA THR A 37 9.44 0.29 6.01
C THR A 37 8.13 0.77 5.42
N SER A 38 7.21 -0.15 5.12
CA SER A 38 5.94 0.19 4.44
C SER A 38 6.18 0.84 3.07
N VAL A 39 7.25 0.44 2.40
CA VAL A 39 7.62 0.91 1.05
C VAL A 39 7.27 -0.18 0.08
N THR A 40 6.31 0.07 -0.79
CA THR A 40 5.78 -0.97 -1.68
C THR A 40 6.82 -1.47 -2.67
N GLU A 41 7.29 -0.60 -3.56
CA GLU A 41 8.29 -1.00 -4.55
C GLU A 41 9.48 -0.03 -4.48
N TYR A 42 10.61 -0.51 -3.97
CA TYR A 42 11.86 0.23 -3.81
C TYR A 42 12.47 0.67 -5.14
N GLY A 43 12.41 -0.17 -6.18
CA GLY A 43 12.88 0.18 -7.51
C GLY A 43 12.15 1.40 -8.05
N VAL A 44 10.82 1.36 -8.02
CA VAL A 44 9.95 2.50 -8.36
C VAL A 44 10.21 3.71 -7.44
N ALA A 45 10.25 3.51 -6.11
CA ALA A 45 10.41 4.58 -5.14
C ALA A 45 11.73 5.35 -5.34
N LEU A 46 12.81 4.65 -5.70
CA LEU A 46 14.16 5.21 -5.81
C LEU A 46 14.59 5.49 -7.26
N GLY A 47 13.78 5.11 -8.25
CA GLY A 47 14.09 5.26 -9.67
C GLY A 47 15.21 4.33 -10.14
N ILE A 48 15.19 3.07 -9.69
CA ILE A 48 16.15 2.03 -10.03
C ILE A 48 15.51 1.07 -11.04
N ASP A 49 16.05 1.05 -12.26
CA ASP A 49 15.65 0.09 -13.30
C ASP A 49 16.17 -1.32 -12.97
N ASP A 50 15.44 -2.36 -13.40
CA ASP A 50 15.80 -3.78 -13.23
C ASP A 50 16.15 -4.15 -11.77
N PHE A 51 15.39 -3.62 -10.81
CA PHE A 51 15.63 -3.80 -9.38
C PHE A 51 15.66 -5.29 -8.99
N ASP A 52 16.77 -5.74 -8.40
CA ASP A 52 17.04 -7.13 -8.05
C ASP A 52 16.86 -7.43 -6.55
N GLY A 53 16.31 -6.46 -5.81
CA GLY A 53 16.13 -6.53 -4.36
C GLY A 53 17.29 -5.93 -3.55
N LEU A 54 18.39 -5.50 -4.18
CA LEU A 54 19.48 -4.80 -3.49
C LEU A 54 19.59 -3.35 -3.98
N VAL A 55 19.47 -2.39 -3.05
CA VAL A 55 19.61 -0.96 -3.39
C VAL A 55 21.09 -0.57 -3.58
N GLY A 56 22.01 -1.15 -2.79
CA GLY A 56 23.46 -0.94 -2.95
C GLY A 56 23.98 0.43 -2.49
N THR A 57 23.20 1.18 -1.70
CA THR A 57 23.56 2.52 -1.18
C THR A 57 23.37 2.60 0.34
N ASN A 58 23.28 3.80 0.92
CA ASN A 58 22.94 3.98 2.34
C ASN A 58 21.47 3.65 2.66
N ILE A 59 20.75 2.93 1.79
CA ILE A 59 19.34 2.61 1.90
C ILE A 59 19.14 1.09 1.84
N SER A 60 18.32 0.56 2.75
CA SER A 60 17.76 -0.80 2.70
C SER A 60 16.39 -0.79 3.42
N GLY A 61 15.85 -1.95 3.81
CA GLY A 61 14.65 -2.04 4.63
C GLY A 61 13.69 -3.14 4.23
N THR A 62 12.41 -2.92 4.49
CA THR A 62 11.35 -3.90 4.23
C THR A 62 10.30 -3.36 3.27
N SER A 63 9.74 -4.26 2.47
CA SER A 63 8.65 -3.97 1.54
C SER A 63 7.30 -4.54 2.03
N ASP A 64 6.24 -3.76 1.84
CA ASP A 64 4.86 -4.16 2.10
C ASP A 64 4.12 -4.66 0.85
N LEU A 65 4.85 -4.94 -0.25
CA LEU A 65 4.26 -5.42 -1.49
C LEU A 65 3.63 -6.80 -1.31
N ALA A 66 2.30 -6.82 -1.25
CA ALA A 66 1.50 -8.03 -1.39
C ALA A 66 1.37 -8.44 -2.86
N PRO A 67 1.04 -9.72 -3.16
CA PRO A 67 0.85 -10.19 -4.53
C PRO A 67 -0.34 -9.48 -5.18
N LEU A 68 -0.04 -8.59 -6.14
CA LEU A 68 -1.04 -7.71 -6.76
C LEU A 68 -2.01 -8.47 -7.68
N ASP A 69 -1.56 -9.57 -8.27
CA ASP A 69 -2.40 -10.50 -9.02
C ASP A 69 -3.40 -11.22 -8.10
N GLU A 70 -3.00 -11.61 -6.89
CA GLU A 70 -3.91 -12.19 -5.90
C GLU A 70 -4.86 -11.14 -5.32
N GLN A 71 -4.44 -9.89 -5.15
CA GLN A 71 -5.34 -8.78 -4.80
C GLN A 71 -6.41 -8.54 -5.88
N ALA A 72 -6.04 -8.60 -7.17
CA ALA A 72 -7.03 -8.62 -8.26
C ALA A 72 -7.94 -9.85 -8.18
N GLY A 73 -7.40 -11.00 -7.74
CA GLY A 73 -8.14 -12.23 -7.46
C GLY A 73 -9.26 -12.07 -6.43
N ILE A 74 -9.07 -11.24 -5.39
CA ILE A 74 -10.13 -10.95 -4.40
C ILE A 74 -11.36 -10.34 -5.06
N ILE A 75 -11.17 -9.40 -6.00
CA ILE A 75 -12.29 -8.81 -6.74
C ILE A 75 -13.03 -9.89 -7.54
N LYS A 76 -12.30 -10.83 -8.14
CA LYS A 76 -12.90 -11.94 -8.86
C LYS A 76 -13.70 -12.87 -7.96
N GLU A 77 -13.19 -13.14 -6.77
CA GLU A 77 -13.78 -14.04 -5.81
C GLU A 77 -15.06 -13.47 -5.19
N LEU A 78 -15.00 -12.22 -4.73
CA LEU A 78 -16.12 -11.58 -4.02
C LEU A 78 -17.14 -10.95 -4.97
N PHE A 79 -16.70 -10.46 -6.14
CA PHE A 79 -17.52 -9.73 -7.10
C PHE A 79 -17.41 -10.33 -8.52
N PRO A 80 -17.73 -11.62 -8.70
CA PRO A 80 -17.57 -12.30 -9.98
C PRO A 80 -18.45 -11.74 -11.10
N ASP A 81 -19.56 -11.07 -10.74
CA ASP A 81 -20.55 -10.48 -11.65
C ASP A 81 -20.30 -8.99 -11.94
N ALA A 82 -19.35 -8.36 -11.24
CA ALA A 82 -18.93 -6.99 -11.53
C ALA A 82 -18.31 -6.90 -12.93
N LYS A 83 -18.47 -5.74 -13.57
CA LYS A 83 -17.96 -5.47 -14.93
C LYS A 83 -16.97 -4.31 -14.91
N THR A 84 -17.23 -3.29 -14.11
CA THR A 84 -16.37 -2.11 -14.01
C THR A 84 -15.67 -2.02 -12.66
N VAL A 85 -14.35 -1.84 -12.69
CA VAL A 85 -13.53 -1.60 -11.49
C VAL A 85 -12.93 -0.20 -11.54
N GLY A 86 -13.22 0.61 -10.53
CA GLY A 86 -12.61 1.92 -10.37
C GLY A 86 -11.31 1.83 -9.58
N LEU A 87 -10.20 2.30 -10.16
CA LEU A 87 -8.88 2.30 -9.51
C LEU A 87 -8.66 3.68 -8.88
N LEU A 88 -8.97 3.83 -7.59
CA LEU A 88 -8.86 5.10 -6.87
C LEU A 88 -7.46 5.24 -6.25
N TYR A 89 -6.71 6.27 -6.66
CA TYR A 89 -5.32 6.43 -6.19
C TYR A 89 -4.81 7.87 -6.25
N CYS A 90 -3.79 8.16 -5.44
CA CYS A 90 -3.07 9.42 -5.44
C CYS A 90 -1.99 9.43 -6.54
N SER A 91 -2.14 10.31 -7.51
CA SER A 91 -1.17 10.51 -8.60
C SER A 91 0.17 11.07 -8.14
N ALA A 92 0.25 11.62 -6.92
CA ALA A 92 1.49 12.08 -6.32
C ALA A 92 2.31 10.94 -5.67
N GLU A 93 1.78 9.72 -5.63
CA GLU A 93 2.39 8.56 -4.99
C GLU A 93 2.81 7.51 -6.03
N PRO A 94 4.12 7.37 -6.33
CA PRO A 94 4.58 6.44 -7.36
C PRO A 94 4.32 4.96 -6.99
N ASN A 95 4.29 4.63 -5.69
CA ASN A 95 3.84 3.32 -5.19
C ASN A 95 2.39 3.03 -5.59
N SER A 96 1.50 4.02 -5.51
CA SER A 96 0.10 3.85 -5.85
C SER A 96 -0.08 3.63 -7.35
N GLN A 97 0.60 4.43 -8.19
CA GLN A 97 0.58 4.28 -9.65
C GLN A 97 1.04 2.88 -10.09
N TYR A 98 2.18 2.40 -9.55
CA TYR A 98 2.69 1.07 -9.85
C TYR A 98 1.67 -0.05 -9.54
N GLN A 99 1.03 0.05 -8.37
CA GLN A 99 0.04 -0.93 -7.96
C GLN A 99 -1.21 -0.92 -8.83
N VAL A 100 -1.79 0.26 -9.12
CA VAL A 100 -2.98 0.31 -9.97
C VAL A 100 -2.71 -0.15 -11.39
N ASP A 101 -1.52 0.11 -11.95
CA ASP A 101 -1.14 -0.37 -13.28
C ASP A 101 -1.05 -1.90 -13.32
N THR A 102 -0.44 -2.50 -12.30
CA THR A 102 -0.27 -3.96 -12.21
C THR A 102 -1.60 -4.68 -11.93
N VAL A 103 -2.42 -4.13 -11.02
CA VAL A 103 -3.75 -4.66 -10.72
C VAL A 103 -4.69 -4.51 -11.91
N LYS A 104 -4.65 -3.37 -12.62
CA LYS A 104 -5.41 -3.18 -13.86
C LYS A 104 -5.12 -4.27 -14.88
N ALA A 105 -3.84 -4.54 -15.16
CA ALA A 105 -3.46 -5.57 -16.11
C ALA A 105 -4.05 -6.94 -15.71
N SER A 106 -3.94 -7.30 -14.44
CA SER A 106 -4.49 -8.56 -13.91
C SER A 106 -6.02 -8.63 -14.00
N LEU A 107 -6.72 -7.56 -13.66
CA LEU A 107 -8.18 -7.48 -13.75
C LEU A 107 -8.68 -7.52 -15.20
N GLU A 108 -7.99 -6.87 -16.14
CA GLU A 108 -8.34 -6.91 -17.55
C GLU A 108 -8.17 -8.31 -18.15
N GLU A 109 -7.16 -9.06 -17.74
CA GLU A 109 -7.01 -10.48 -18.08
C GLU A 109 -8.15 -11.34 -17.53
N LEU A 110 -8.71 -10.98 -16.37
CA LEU A 110 -9.87 -11.62 -15.77
C LEU A 110 -11.22 -11.18 -16.38
N GLY A 111 -11.20 -10.24 -17.33
CA GLY A 111 -12.36 -9.79 -18.09
C GLY A 111 -13.10 -8.57 -17.52
N TYR A 112 -12.49 -7.86 -16.57
CA TYR A 112 -13.03 -6.60 -16.05
C TYR A 112 -12.61 -5.41 -16.92
N THR A 113 -13.48 -4.39 -16.99
CA THR A 113 -13.11 -3.07 -17.50
C THR A 113 -12.65 -2.22 -16.34
N CYS A 114 -11.42 -1.71 -16.37
CA CYS A 114 -10.90 -0.89 -15.29
C CYS A 114 -10.72 0.57 -15.73
N GLU A 115 -11.09 1.52 -14.88
CA GLU A 115 -10.89 2.95 -15.14
C GLU A 115 -10.09 3.60 -14.00
N TYR A 116 -9.19 4.51 -14.37
CA TYR A 116 -8.36 5.22 -13.40
C TYR A 116 -9.10 6.41 -12.81
N TYR A 117 -9.08 6.51 -11.49
CA TYR A 117 -9.60 7.63 -10.72
C TYR A 117 -8.46 8.25 -9.90
N ALA A 118 -7.65 9.03 -10.60
CA ALA A 118 -6.50 9.71 -10.02
C ALA A 118 -6.92 11.01 -9.32
N PHE A 119 -6.58 11.15 -8.04
CA PHE A 119 -6.63 12.43 -7.32
C PHE A 119 -5.21 12.94 -7.06
N SER A 120 -5.05 14.24 -6.76
CA SER A 120 -3.73 14.83 -6.55
C SER A 120 -3.37 15.05 -5.08
N ASP A 121 -4.38 15.29 -4.23
CA ASP A 121 -4.27 15.40 -2.79
C ASP A 121 -5.63 15.13 -2.10
N SER A 122 -5.67 15.27 -0.77
CA SER A 122 -6.87 15.00 0.04
C SER A 122 -8.07 15.92 -0.27
N ASN A 123 -7.84 17.11 -0.87
CA ASN A 123 -8.93 18.02 -1.23
C ASN A 123 -9.71 17.52 -2.45
N ASP A 124 -9.02 16.83 -3.37
CA ASP A 124 -9.61 16.26 -4.58
C ASP A 124 -10.28 14.91 -4.31
N LEU A 125 -9.80 14.17 -3.30
CA LEU A 125 -10.19 12.79 -2.99
C LEU A 125 -11.71 12.59 -2.99
N ALA A 126 -12.47 13.45 -2.32
CA ALA A 126 -13.93 13.30 -2.23
C ALA A 126 -14.61 13.37 -3.61
N THR A 127 -14.19 14.30 -4.47
CA THR A 127 -14.81 14.49 -5.80
C THR A 127 -14.46 13.34 -6.74
N VAL A 128 -13.20 12.90 -6.70
CA VAL A 128 -12.73 11.78 -7.52
C VAL A 128 -13.33 10.45 -7.06
N CYS A 129 -13.39 10.21 -5.75
CA CYS A 129 -14.04 9.03 -5.15
C CYS A 129 -15.53 8.98 -5.50
N GLN A 130 -16.24 10.11 -5.48
CA GLN A 130 -17.64 10.14 -5.92
C GLN A 130 -17.78 9.74 -7.39
N SER A 131 -16.88 10.23 -8.24
CA SER A 131 -16.89 9.90 -9.67
C SER A 131 -16.57 8.42 -9.92
N ALA A 132 -15.71 7.82 -9.08
CA ALA A 132 -15.43 6.39 -9.11
C ALA A 132 -16.65 5.57 -8.69
N ALA A 133 -17.30 5.94 -7.59
CA ALA A 133 -18.48 5.25 -7.07
C ALA A 133 -19.69 5.34 -8.04
N ASP A 134 -19.87 6.46 -8.72
CA ASP A 134 -20.98 6.63 -9.67
C ASP A 134 -20.85 5.74 -10.93
N ALA A 135 -19.64 5.28 -11.25
CA ALA A 135 -19.31 4.62 -12.52
C ALA A 135 -18.77 3.19 -12.39
N SER A 136 -18.47 2.73 -11.18
CA SER A 136 -17.82 1.44 -10.92
C SER A 136 -18.72 0.50 -10.13
N ASP A 137 -18.71 -0.78 -10.49
CA ASP A 137 -19.38 -1.82 -9.70
C ASP A 137 -18.60 -2.11 -8.41
N VAL A 138 -17.26 -2.00 -8.46
CA VAL A 138 -16.33 -2.19 -7.35
C VAL A 138 -15.21 -1.15 -7.45
N ILE A 139 -14.71 -0.68 -6.32
CA ILE A 139 -13.50 0.17 -6.28
C ILE A 139 -12.33 -0.64 -5.73
N TYR A 140 -11.17 -0.48 -6.34
CA TYR A 140 -9.89 -0.91 -5.79
C TYR A 140 -9.10 0.31 -5.31
N VAL A 141 -8.56 0.23 -4.10
CA VAL A 141 -7.63 1.21 -3.54
C VAL A 141 -6.31 0.48 -3.25
N PRO A 142 -5.16 0.87 -3.83
CA PRO A 142 -3.87 0.26 -3.53
C PRO A 142 -3.37 0.66 -2.12
N THR A 143 -2.16 0.25 -1.74
CA THR A 143 -1.48 0.82 -0.57
C THR A 143 -1.11 2.29 -0.84
N ASP A 144 -2.07 3.18 -0.62
CA ASP A 144 -2.03 4.62 -0.87
C ASP A 144 -2.05 5.40 0.44
N ASN A 145 -1.01 6.18 0.70
CA ASN A 145 -0.86 6.89 1.97
C ASN A 145 -1.93 7.98 2.15
N THR A 146 -2.34 8.62 1.05
CA THR A 146 -3.37 9.65 1.10
C THR A 146 -4.73 9.06 1.43
N VAL A 147 -5.11 7.91 0.83
CA VAL A 147 -6.35 7.21 1.21
C VAL A 147 -6.25 6.65 2.63
N ALA A 148 -5.13 6.04 3.03
CA ALA A 148 -4.96 5.50 4.39
C ALA A 148 -5.21 6.57 5.47
N ASN A 149 -4.81 7.82 5.23
CA ASN A 149 -5.05 8.94 6.15
C ASN A 149 -6.47 9.54 6.05
N ASN A 150 -7.27 9.14 5.07
CA ASN A 150 -8.57 9.74 4.74
C ASN A 150 -9.65 8.70 4.42
N THR A 151 -9.56 7.50 5.01
CA THR A 151 -10.49 6.38 4.76
C THR A 151 -11.94 6.75 5.03
N GLU A 152 -12.20 7.60 6.04
CA GLU A 152 -13.54 8.09 6.37
C GLU A 152 -14.21 8.82 5.18
N ILE A 153 -13.44 9.58 4.38
CA ILE A 153 -13.96 10.27 3.18
C ILE A 153 -14.46 9.23 2.17
N VAL A 154 -13.66 8.19 1.92
CA VAL A 154 -13.98 7.12 0.98
C VAL A 154 -15.20 6.34 1.45
N ASN A 155 -15.25 5.96 2.73
CA ASN A 155 -16.36 5.19 3.28
C ASN A 155 -17.69 5.97 3.24
N ASN A 156 -17.66 7.27 3.58
CA ASN A 156 -18.84 8.14 3.54
C ASN A 156 -19.43 8.33 2.13
N ILE A 157 -18.68 7.99 1.08
CA ILE A 157 -19.11 8.02 -0.31
C ILE A 157 -19.54 6.62 -0.77
N CYS A 158 -18.67 5.63 -0.60
CA CYS A 158 -18.84 4.30 -1.19
C CYS A 158 -19.92 3.49 -0.48
N GLN A 159 -19.96 3.51 0.86
CA GLN A 159 -20.93 2.73 1.62
C GLN A 159 -22.37 3.18 1.34
N PRO A 160 -22.75 4.48 1.38
CA PRO A 160 -24.10 4.91 1.04
C PRO A 160 -24.48 4.67 -0.43
N ALA A 161 -23.49 4.64 -1.34
CA ALA A 161 -23.70 4.29 -2.74
C ALA A 161 -23.88 2.78 -2.96
N GLY A 162 -23.58 1.95 -1.95
CA GLY A 162 -23.60 0.49 -2.08
C GLY A 162 -22.44 -0.06 -2.91
N VAL A 163 -21.36 0.72 -3.08
CA VAL A 163 -20.20 0.33 -3.88
C VAL A 163 -19.12 -0.26 -2.95
N PRO A 164 -18.78 -1.55 -3.09
CA PRO A 164 -17.71 -2.16 -2.30
C PRO A 164 -16.33 -1.64 -2.67
N VAL A 165 -15.45 -1.57 -1.68
CA VAL A 165 -14.02 -1.22 -1.85
C VAL A 165 -13.16 -2.42 -1.48
N VAL A 166 -12.28 -2.87 -2.36
CA VAL A 166 -11.19 -3.80 -2.06
C VAL A 166 -9.91 -2.99 -1.87
N ALA A 167 -9.22 -3.21 -0.76
CA ALA A 167 -8.06 -2.41 -0.38
C ALA A 167 -6.75 -3.19 -0.50
N GLY A 168 -5.66 -2.49 -0.77
CA GLY A 168 -4.30 -3.05 -0.85
C GLY A 168 -3.68 -3.39 0.50
N GLU A 169 -4.26 -2.89 1.61
CA GLU A 169 -3.82 -3.23 2.95
C GLU A 169 -4.89 -3.09 4.04
N GLU A 170 -4.61 -3.67 5.22
CA GLU A 170 -5.51 -3.78 6.38
C GLU A 170 -6.01 -2.43 6.89
N GLY A 171 -5.16 -1.41 7.00
CA GLY A 171 -5.52 -0.08 7.52
C GLY A 171 -6.60 0.62 6.69
N ILE A 172 -6.45 0.63 5.36
CA ILE A 172 -7.44 1.15 4.42
C ILE A 172 -8.69 0.30 4.47
N MET A 173 -8.55 -1.03 4.49
CA MET A 173 -9.68 -1.96 4.60
C MET A 173 -10.51 -1.70 5.87
N SER A 174 -9.86 -1.53 7.02
CA SER A 174 -10.52 -1.27 8.29
C SER A 174 -11.39 -0.01 8.26
N GLY A 175 -10.97 1.01 7.50
CA GLY A 175 -11.64 2.30 7.44
C GLY A 175 -12.68 2.44 6.32
N CYS A 176 -12.50 1.77 5.18
CA CYS A 176 -13.42 1.91 4.04
C CYS A 176 -13.59 0.67 3.14
N GLY A 177 -12.84 -0.41 3.38
CA GLY A 177 -12.85 -1.60 2.54
C GLY A 177 -13.67 -2.76 3.09
N VAL A 178 -14.17 -3.61 2.19
CA VAL A 178 -14.80 -4.87 2.55
C VAL A 178 -13.77 -5.97 2.78
N ALA A 179 -12.70 -5.98 1.99
CA ALA A 179 -11.68 -7.03 2.02
C ALA A 179 -10.32 -6.53 1.52
N THR A 180 -9.28 -7.29 1.87
CA THR A 180 -7.90 -7.08 1.45
C THR A 180 -7.15 -8.40 1.43
N LEU A 181 -6.03 -8.44 0.70
CA LEU A 181 -4.94 -9.40 0.91
C LEU A 181 -3.78 -8.59 1.44
N SER A 182 -3.46 -8.74 2.71
CA SER A 182 -2.46 -7.90 3.38
C SER A 182 -1.40 -8.70 4.10
N ILE A 183 -0.45 -7.97 4.67
CA ILE A 183 0.64 -8.47 5.50
C ILE A 183 0.44 -7.96 6.94
N SER A 184 1.13 -8.57 7.90
CA SER A 184 1.22 -7.96 9.23
C SER A 184 2.21 -6.79 9.23
N TYR A 185 1.70 -5.56 9.30
CA TYR A 185 2.54 -4.36 9.45
C TYR A 185 3.31 -4.34 10.78
N TYR A 186 2.78 -5.00 11.82
CA TYR A 186 3.51 -5.20 13.07
C TYR A 186 4.77 -6.04 12.85
N ASP A 187 4.63 -7.20 12.19
CA ASP A 187 5.76 -8.09 11.92
C ASP A 187 6.76 -7.44 10.93
N LEU A 188 6.27 -6.64 9.98
CA LEU A 188 7.11 -5.83 9.09
C LEU A 188 7.98 -4.83 9.89
N GLY A 189 7.37 -4.13 10.85
CA GLY A 189 8.09 -3.23 11.75
C GLY A 189 9.11 -3.97 12.62
N VAL A 190 8.76 -5.15 13.12
CA VAL A 190 9.68 -6.02 13.87
C VAL A 190 10.87 -6.47 13.01
N ALA A 191 10.64 -6.87 11.76
CA ALA A 191 11.69 -7.22 10.80
C ALA A 191 12.63 -6.04 10.56
N THR A 192 12.08 -4.86 10.27
CA THR A 192 12.87 -3.63 10.07
C THR A 192 13.67 -3.25 11.32
N GLY A 193 13.10 -3.40 12.51
CA GLY A 193 13.80 -3.18 13.77
C GLY A 193 14.99 -4.13 13.98
N LYS A 194 14.88 -5.39 13.56
CA LYS A 194 15.99 -6.35 13.58
C LYS A 194 17.08 -5.94 12.59
N MET A 195 16.72 -5.46 11.39
CA MET A 195 17.69 -4.90 10.44
C MET A 195 18.43 -3.70 11.03
N ALA A 196 17.71 -2.79 11.71
CA ALA A 196 18.29 -1.63 12.37
C ALA A 196 19.31 -2.05 13.45
N ALA A 197 18.98 -3.06 14.26
CA ALA A 197 19.88 -3.59 15.27
C ALA A 197 21.19 -4.14 14.66
N LYS A 198 21.12 -4.87 13.54
CA LYS A 198 22.32 -5.36 12.84
C LYS A 198 23.22 -4.23 12.33
N ILE A 199 22.63 -3.15 11.82
CA ILE A 199 23.37 -1.97 11.37
C ILE A 199 24.02 -1.26 12.55
N LEU A 200 23.25 -0.94 13.60
CA LEU A 200 23.73 -0.17 14.76
C LEU A 200 24.77 -0.92 15.60
N THR A 201 24.77 -2.26 15.55
CA THR A 201 25.78 -3.10 16.22
C THR A 201 26.98 -3.43 15.34
N GLY A 202 26.98 -3.01 14.07
CA GLY A 202 28.05 -3.28 13.11
C GLY A 202 28.11 -4.72 12.61
N GLU A 203 27.05 -5.52 12.82
CA GLU A 203 26.94 -6.89 12.30
C GLU A 203 26.71 -6.90 10.78
N SER A 204 26.09 -5.87 10.24
CA SER A 204 25.81 -5.75 8.80
C SER A 204 25.95 -4.32 8.33
N LYS A 205 26.26 -4.15 7.05
CA LYS A 205 26.28 -2.85 6.38
C LYS A 205 25.04 -2.67 5.54
N VAL A 206 24.50 -1.46 5.53
CA VAL A 206 23.25 -1.15 4.83
C VAL A 206 23.36 -1.38 3.32
N GLU A 207 24.51 -1.08 2.72
CA GLU A 207 24.74 -1.21 1.27
C GLU A 207 24.85 -2.67 0.80
N GLU A 208 25.03 -3.61 1.73
CA GLU A 208 25.11 -5.06 1.46
C GLU A 208 23.79 -5.77 1.82
N MET A 209 22.77 -5.05 2.31
CA MET A 209 21.55 -5.60 2.86
C MET A 209 20.39 -5.55 1.83
N PRO A 210 19.91 -6.70 1.32
CA PRO A 210 18.74 -6.74 0.46
C PRO A 210 17.47 -6.26 1.16
N ILE A 211 16.47 -5.87 0.38
CA ILE A 211 15.11 -5.60 0.87
C ILE A 211 14.48 -6.91 1.34
N GLU A 212 13.92 -6.89 2.55
CA GLU A 212 13.16 -8.01 3.10
C GLU A 212 11.67 -7.86 2.76
N TYR A 213 11.01 -8.96 2.39
CA TYR A 213 9.58 -8.99 2.07
C TYR A 213 8.82 -9.80 3.11
N ALA A 214 7.53 -9.52 3.28
CA ALA A 214 6.67 -10.32 4.14
C ALA A 214 6.61 -11.78 3.65
N PRO A 215 6.72 -12.77 4.55
CA PRO A 215 6.74 -14.18 4.16
C PRO A 215 5.33 -14.75 3.94
N GLU A 216 4.30 -14.11 4.49
CA GLU A 216 2.93 -14.62 4.55
C GLU A 216 1.95 -13.48 4.28
N PHE A 217 0.83 -13.81 3.64
CA PHE A 217 -0.25 -12.89 3.30
C PHE A 217 -1.59 -13.45 3.82
N THR A 218 -2.44 -12.57 4.32
CA THR A 218 -3.74 -12.95 4.89
C THR A 218 -4.85 -12.29 4.11
N LYS A 219 -5.83 -13.08 3.68
CA LYS A 219 -7.11 -12.56 3.21
C LYS A 219 -7.90 -12.10 4.43
N GLU A 220 -8.23 -10.83 4.48
CA GLU A 220 -8.97 -10.24 5.59
C GLU A 220 -10.23 -9.55 5.09
N TYR A 221 -11.22 -9.43 5.96
CA TYR A 221 -12.44 -8.71 5.68
C TYR A 221 -12.92 -7.89 6.87
N ASN A 222 -13.65 -6.81 6.58
CA ASN A 222 -14.31 -5.97 7.58
C ASN A 222 -15.75 -6.48 7.79
N PRO A 223 -16.07 -7.11 8.94
CA PRO A 223 -17.41 -7.66 9.15
C PRO A 223 -18.51 -6.59 9.14
N THR A 224 -18.20 -5.39 9.61
CA THR A 224 -19.15 -4.28 9.67
C THR A 224 -19.51 -3.79 8.28
N ILE A 225 -18.52 -3.59 7.41
CA ILE A 225 -18.74 -3.14 6.03
C ILE A 225 -19.37 -4.26 5.20
N ALA A 226 -18.92 -5.51 5.37
CA ALA A 226 -19.52 -6.66 4.69
C ALA A 226 -21.00 -6.82 5.04
N GLU A 227 -21.38 -6.71 6.32
CA GLU A 227 -22.77 -6.76 6.77
C GLU A 227 -23.60 -5.59 6.21
N ALA A 228 -23.06 -4.36 6.27
CA ALA A 228 -23.75 -3.17 5.77
C ALA A 228 -24.05 -3.22 4.26
N LEU A 229 -23.16 -3.86 3.49
CA LEU A 229 -23.31 -4.04 2.04
C LEU A 229 -23.98 -5.37 1.65
N GLY A 230 -24.29 -6.24 2.63
CA GLY A 230 -24.90 -7.54 2.37
C GLY A 230 -23.99 -8.51 1.61
N ILE A 231 -22.67 -8.40 1.79
CA ILE A 231 -21.66 -9.21 1.09
C ILE A 231 -21.38 -10.47 1.90
N THR A 232 -21.45 -11.62 1.23
CA THR A 232 -21.08 -12.90 1.83
C THR A 232 -19.59 -13.15 1.63
N ILE A 233 -18.88 -13.41 2.73
CA ILE A 233 -17.44 -13.61 2.73
C ILE A 233 -17.12 -15.10 2.79
N PRO A 234 -16.20 -15.62 1.95
CA PRO A 234 -15.74 -17.01 2.03
C PRO A 234 -15.04 -17.36 3.36
N ASP A 235 -15.08 -18.65 3.73
CA ASP A 235 -14.58 -19.14 5.02
C ASP A 235 -13.04 -19.05 5.18
N ASP A 236 -12.29 -18.84 4.11
CA ASP A 236 -10.82 -18.69 4.13
C ASP A 236 -10.35 -17.25 4.41
N TYR A 237 -11.28 -16.31 4.61
CA TYR A 237 -10.97 -14.94 5.03
C TYR A 237 -11.00 -14.83 6.56
N VAL A 238 -10.03 -14.08 7.10
CA VAL A 238 -9.96 -13.76 8.52
C VAL A 238 -10.75 -12.48 8.80
N ALA A 239 -11.59 -12.50 9.84
CA ALA A 239 -12.35 -11.33 10.26
C ALA A 239 -11.41 -10.32 10.94
N TYR A 240 -11.47 -9.05 10.52
CA TYR A 240 -10.81 -7.96 11.21
C TYR A 240 -11.44 -7.72 12.59
N GLU A 241 -10.62 -7.68 13.64
CA GLU A 241 -11.08 -7.58 15.05
C GLU A 241 -10.92 -6.20 15.70
N GLY A 242 -10.28 -5.23 15.04
CA GLY A 242 -10.07 -3.88 15.60
C GLY A 242 -8.72 -3.70 16.28
#